data_AF-A0A059F6S5-F1
#
_entry.id   AF-A0A059F6S5-F1
#
_cell.length_a   1.000
_cell.length_b   1.000
_cell.length_c   1.000
_cell.angle_alpha   90.00
_cell.angle_beta   90.00
_cell.angle_gamma   90.00
#
_symmetry.space_group_name_H-M   'P 1'
#
loop_
_entity.id
_entity.type
_entity.pdbx_description
1 polymer ?
#
loop_
_entity_poly.entity_id
_entity_poly.type
_entity_poly.pdbx_seq_one_letter_code
_entity_poly.pdbx_strand_id
1 'polypeptide(L)'
;MKLIKTLILALFAGGFGMLAAAQDAACPEGAATKMYQIAGAAGQTADPGQLNVAYSNAVQLTQLCSKDPFVQFFAAHTFAQVAGRIQDPPSRLQALSDATAALFRYEKLGTADFGGPVFKSGLTWEDGSEAVVDTSASGKQLLTEIIVPQVVELEARAQFHPFISGKGRTQDATCPYRTPGWAEAEAAGYAPGFETIAPYFMENRASPNPMGAVERMEWLATACPDAEEGVSFQLGFLWTQAADWYEHIDDGEGVREAAGRAITWLTRSRELVEARGGPASALAGTNRLLADMQALRDE
;
A
#
# COMPACT_ATOMS: atom_id res chain seq x y z
N MET A 1 -27.11 49.99 5.73
CA MET A 1 -26.76 49.70 7.13
C MET A 1 -27.19 48.28 7.48
N LYS A 2 -26.26 47.47 8.00
CA LYS A 2 -26.37 46.15 8.69
C LYS A 2 -26.80 44.94 7.83
N LEU A 3 -25.87 44.05 7.45
CA LEU A 3 -25.30 42.90 8.19
C LEU A 3 -26.34 41.86 8.61
N ILE A 4 -26.19 40.61 8.15
CA ILE A 4 -26.06 39.39 8.97
C ILE A 4 -25.42 38.27 8.12
N LYS A 5 -24.33 37.72 8.66
CA LYS A 5 -23.69 36.45 8.30
C LYS A 5 -24.50 35.30 8.93
N THR A 6 -24.75 34.20 8.19
CA THR A 6 -24.74 32.85 8.79
C THR A 6 -24.50 31.76 7.74
N LEU A 7 -23.39 31.04 7.93
CA LEU A 7 -23.09 29.68 7.48
C LEU A 7 -23.93 28.68 8.29
N ILE A 8 -24.32 27.52 7.73
CA ILE A 8 -24.54 26.19 8.36
C ILE A 8 -25.15 25.27 7.27
N LEU A 9 -24.41 24.28 6.75
CA LEU A 9 -24.37 22.88 7.19
C LEU A 9 -25.73 22.15 7.07
N ALA A 10 -25.87 21.31 6.04
CA ALA A 10 -26.85 20.24 6.00
C ALA A 10 -26.22 19.01 5.33
N LEU A 11 -25.64 18.16 6.17
CA LEU A 11 -25.30 16.77 5.87
C LEU A 11 -26.17 15.89 6.79
N PHE A 12 -26.79 14.88 6.17
CA PHE A 12 -27.40 13.67 6.73
C PHE A 12 -28.81 13.69 7.35
N ALA A 13 -29.73 13.09 6.60
CA ALA A 13 -30.66 12.02 7.02
C ALA A 13 -31.10 11.36 5.70
N GLY A 14 -30.89 10.08 5.36
CA GLY A 14 -30.99 8.82 6.09
C GLY A 14 -31.70 7.87 5.12
N GLY A 15 -31.33 6.58 5.07
CA GLY A 15 -32.12 5.57 4.35
C GLY A 15 -31.31 4.59 3.51
N PHE A 16 -31.10 3.41 4.08
CA PHE A 16 -30.67 2.21 3.38
C PHE A 16 -31.63 1.90 2.21
N GLY A 17 -31.05 1.61 1.05
CA GLY A 17 -31.74 1.02 -0.10
C GLY A 17 -31.77 1.93 -1.32
N MET A 18 -30.68 1.96 -2.09
CA MET A 18 -30.69 2.03 -3.57
C MET A 18 -29.36 1.47 -4.11
N LEU A 19 -29.21 0.14 -4.06
CA LEU A 19 -28.31 -0.59 -4.97
C LEU A 19 -29.01 -0.64 -6.34
N ALA A 20 -28.89 0.43 -7.13
CA ALA A 20 -29.08 0.50 -8.59
C ALA A 20 -29.55 1.89 -9.07
N ALA A 21 -28.77 2.96 -8.83
CA ALA A 21 -28.95 4.23 -9.55
C ALA A 21 -27.73 5.16 -9.38
N ALA A 22 -26.50 4.64 -9.54
CA ALA A 22 -25.29 5.48 -9.56
C ALA A 22 -24.63 5.53 -10.95
N GLN A 23 -25.25 4.93 -11.97
CA GLN A 23 -24.59 4.72 -13.26
C GLN A 23 -24.54 5.95 -14.19
N ASP A 24 -25.27 7.02 -13.92
CA ASP A 24 -25.30 8.21 -14.81
C ASP A 24 -25.15 9.57 -14.10
N ALA A 25 -24.77 9.59 -12.82
CA ALA A 25 -24.39 10.87 -12.20
C ALA A 25 -23.01 11.27 -12.76
N ALA A 26 -22.96 12.34 -13.54
CA ALA A 26 -21.70 12.89 -14.02
C ALA A 26 -20.79 13.22 -12.83
N CYS A 27 -19.51 12.86 -12.93
CA CYS A 27 -18.52 13.24 -11.94
C CYS A 27 -18.50 14.78 -11.84
N PRO A 28 -18.73 15.38 -10.65
CA PRO A 28 -18.78 16.83 -10.53
C PRO A 28 -17.45 17.46 -10.93
N GLU A 29 -17.53 18.61 -11.59
CA GLU A 29 -16.33 19.41 -11.90
C GLU A 29 -15.54 19.71 -10.61
N GLY A 30 -14.21 19.61 -10.69
CA GLY A 30 -13.35 19.81 -9.54
C GLY A 30 -13.38 18.70 -8.48
N ALA A 31 -13.94 17.52 -8.77
CA ALA A 31 -13.97 16.39 -7.83
C ALA A 31 -12.58 16.02 -7.30
N ALA A 32 -11.55 16.04 -8.15
CA ALA A 32 -10.16 15.77 -7.75
C ALA A 32 -9.63 16.84 -6.77
N THR A 33 -9.87 18.14 -7.03
CA THR A 33 -9.52 19.23 -6.11
C THR A 33 -10.25 19.08 -4.78
N LYS A 34 -11.54 18.77 -4.81
CA LYS A 34 -12.32 18.52 -3.59
C LYS A 34 -11.76 17.33 -2.81
N MET A 35 -11.39 16.25 -3.48
CA MET A 35 -10.79 15.08 -2.83
C MET A 35 -9.42 15.40 -2.24
N TYR A 36 -8.59 16.19 -2.93
CA TYR A 36 -7.33 16.68 -2.40
C TYR A 36 -7.53 17.47 -1.09
N GLN A 37 -8.53 18.37 -1.06
CA GLN A 37 -8.85 19.13 0.15
C GLN A 37 -9.32 18.22 1.30
N ILE A 38 -10.13 17.21 0.99
CA ILE A 38 -10.56 16.19 1.97
C ILE A 38 -9.35 15.44 2.53
N ALA A 39 -8.42 15.01 1.68
CA ALA A 39 -7.19 14.33 2.10
C ALA A 39 -6.34 15.22 3.03
N GLY A 40 -6.19 16.51 2.68
CA GLY A 40 -5.49 17.49 3.51
C GLY A 40 -6.14 17.68 4.87
N ALA A 41 -7.48 17.80 4.93
CA ALA A 41 -8.22 17.93 6.18
C ALA A 41 -8.11 16.66 7.05
N ALA A 42 -8.23 15.47 6.45
CA ALA A 42 -8.06 14.19 7.14
C ALA A 42 -6.65 14.05 7.75
N GLY A 43 -5.63 14.56 7.05
CA GLY A 43 -4.25 14.59 7.55
C GLY A 43 -4.00 15.54 8.72
N GLN A 44 -4.89 16.49 8.98
CA GLN A 44 -4.69 17.53 10.01
C GLN A 44 -5.58 17.35 11.25
N THR A 45 -6.62 16.52 11.17
CA THR A 45 -7.58 16.34 12.27
C THR A 45 -7.30 15.08 13.08
N ALA A 46 -7.64 15.11 14.37
CA ALA A 46 -7.75 13.93 15.23
C ALA A 46 -9.21 13.69 15.70
N ASP A 47 -10.15 14.54 15.27
CA ASP A 47 -11.55 14.44 15.67
C ASP A 47 -12.23 13.28 14.93
N PRO A 48 -12.78 12.28 15.65
CA PRO A 48 -13.47 11.14 15.03
C PRO A 48 -14.64 11.55 14.13
N GLY A 49 -15.34 12.65 14.47
CA GLY A 49 -16.43 13.18 13.65
C GLY A 49 -15.94 13.63 12.28
N GLN A 50 -14.87 14.43 12.25
CA GLN A 50 -14.24 14.88 11.00
C GLN A 50 -13.61 13.76 10.20
N LEU A 51 -12.99 12.76 10.84
CA LEU A 51 -12.45 11.58 10.15
C LEU A 51 -13.56 10.77 9.48
N ASN A 52 -14.70 10.57 10.15
CA ASN A 52 -15.86 9.87 9.59
C ASN A 52 -16.46 10.64 8.40
N VAL A 53 -16.52 11.97 8.48
CA VAL A 53 -16.98 12.81 7.36
C VAL A 53 -16.02 12.71 6.18
N ALA A 54 -14.71 12.77 6.41
CA ALA A 54 -13.71 12.62 5.36
C ALA A 54 -13.81 11.25 4.68
N TYR A 55 -13.87 10.17 5.46
CA TYR A 55 -14.06 8.81 4.95
C TYR A 55 -15.35 8.67 4.13
N SER A 56 -16.48 9.13 4.67
CA SER A 56 -17.78 9.04 3.98
C SER A 56 -17.81 9.83 2.66
N ASN A 57 -17.21 11.03 2.65
CA ASN A 57 -17.08 11.82 1.42
C ASN A 57 -16.18 11.13 0.39
N ALA A 58 -15.09 10.50 0.83
CA ALA A 58 -14.21 9.72 -0.03
C ALA A 58 -14.92 8.52 -0.65
N VAL A 59 -15.68 7.75 0.12
CA VAL A 59 -16.52 6.66 -0.38
C VAL A 59 -17.53 7.17 -1.41
N GLN A 60 -18.23 8.26 -1.12
CA GLN A 60 -19.25 8.79 -2.04
C GLN A 60 -18.64 9.28 -3.36
N LEU A 61 -17.56 10.05 -3.31
CA LEU A 61 -16.92 10.60 -4.50
C LEU A 61 -16.22 9.51 -5.34
N THR A 62 -15.64 8.48 -4.73
CA THR A 62 -15.06 7.36 -5.49
C THR A 62 -16.11 6.56 -6.25
N GLN A 63 -17.34 6.48 -5.73
CA GLN A 63 -18.47 5.87 -6.42
C GLN A 63 -18.95 6.74 -7.60
N LEU A 64 -19.14 8.04 -7.37
CA LEU A 64 -19.59 9.00 -8.40
C LEU A 64 -18.54 9.20 -9.50
N CYS A 65 -17.26 9.22 -9.15
CA CYS A 65 -16.13 9.47 -10.05
C CYS A 65 -15.27 8.22 -10.23
N SER A 66 -15.91 7.07 -10.41
CA SER A 66 -15.21 5.77 -10.51
C SER A 66 -14.26 5.62 -11.69
N LYS A 67 -14.35 6.52 -12.69
CA LYS A 67 -13.50 6.58 -13.88
C LYS A 67 -12.46 7.70 -13.84
N ASP A 68 -12.47 8.55 -12.82
CA ASP A 68 -11.47 9.62 -12.67
C ASP A 68 -10.27 9.09 -11.87
N PRO A 69 -9.08 8.90 -12.48
CA PRO A 69 -7.92 8.37 -11.78
C PRO A 69 -7.47 9.27 -10.62
N PHE A 70 -7.58 10.59 -10.74
CA PHE A 70 -7.10 11.51 -9.71
C PHE A 70 -8.03 11.53 -8.50
N VAL A 71 -9.34 11.35 -8.70
CA VAL A 71 -10.25 11.11 -7.57
C VAL A 71 -9.88 9.81 -6.84
N GLN A 72 -9.56 8.73 -7.56
CA GLN A 72 -9.12 7.48 -6.93
C GLN A 72 -7.80 7.67 -6.17
N PHE A 73 -6.84 8.40 -6.73
CA PHE A 73 -5.56 8.70 -6.07
C PHE A 73 -5.74 9.48 -4.76
N PHE A 74 -6.47 10.59 -4.79
CA PHE A 74 -6.68 11.39 -3.57
C PHE A 74 -7.60 10.71 -2.56
N ALA A 75 -8.51 9.83 -3.02
CA ALA A 75 -9.29 8.99 -2.13
C ALA A 75 -8.40 7.98 -1.39
N ALA A 76 -7.44 7.36 -2.08
CA ALA A 76 -6.46 6.49 -1.43
C ALA A 76 -5.68 7.21 -0.33
N HIS A 77 -5.20 8.44 -0.62
CA HIS A 77 -4.57 9.29 0.39
C HIS A 77 -5.51 9.57 1.57
N THR A 78 -6.76 9.91 1.31
CA THR A 78 -7.76 10.16 2.37
C THR A 78 -7.94 8.92 3.26
N PHE A 79 -8.18 7.76 2.65
CA PHE A 79 -8.37 6.51 3.37
C PHE A 79 -7.16 6.11 4.20
N ALA A 80 -5.94 6.26 3.66
CA ALA A 80 -4.71 5.99 4.39
C ALA A 80 -4.50 6.95 5.57
N GLN A 81 -4.81 8.24 5.41
CA GLN A 81 -4.74 9.22 6.51
C GLN A 81 -5.76 8.93 7.61
N VAL A 82 -6.96 8.52 7.23
CA VAL A 82 -8.01 8.08 8.17
C VAL A 82 -7.57 6.83 8.93
N ALA A 83 -7.04 5.82 8.23
CA ALA A 83 -6.55 4.59 8.85
C ALA A 83 -5.45 4.84 9.90
N GLY A 84 -4.54 5.79 9.63
CA GLY A 84 -3.47 6.16 10.56
C GLY A 84 -3.94 6.91 11.81
N ARG A 85 -5.23 7.26 11.91
CA ARG A 85 -5.79 8.06 13.03
C ARG A 85 -6.92 7.38 13.78
N ILE A 86 -7.62 6.46 13.15
CA ILE A 86 -8.61 5.62 13.84
C ILE A 86 -7.88 4.59 14.71
N GLN A 87 -8.40 4.34 15.92
CA GLN A 87 -7.83 3.35 16.84
C GLN A 87 -8.51 1.98 16.73
N ASP A 88 -9.77 1.94 16.29
CA ASP A 88 -10.56 0.71 16.13
C ASP A 88 -10.00 -0.17 14.99
N PRO A 89 -9.47 -1.38 15.28
CA PRO A 89 -8.80 -2.20 14.26
C PRO A 89 -9.65 -2.59 13.05
N PRO A 90 -10.92 -3.00 13.18
CA PRO A 90 -11.80 -3.27 12.03
C PRO A 90 -11.95 -2.06 11.10
N SER A 91 -12.16 -0.87 11.68
CA SER A 91 -12.30 0.37 10.91
C SER A 91 -10.98 0.79 10.24
N ARG A 92 -9.83 0.61 10.91
CA ARG A 92 -8.50 0.82 10.31
C ARG A 92 -8.31 -0.10 9.09
N LEU A 93 -8.61 -1.38 9.25
CA LEU A 93 -8.43 -2.39 8.21
C LEU A 93 -9.33 -2.13 7.00
N GLN A 94 -10.58 -1.72 7.23
CA GLN A 94 -11.49 -1.31 6.16
C GLN A 94 -10.93 -0.09 5.39
N ALA A 95 -10.45 0.94 6.10
CA ALA A 95 -9.85 2.11 5.45
C ALA A 95 -8.59 1.75 4.65
N LEU A 96 -7.70 0.89 5.15
CA LEU A 96 -6.52 0.42 4.41
C LEU A 96 -6.89 -0.41 3.17
N SER A 97 -7.94 -1.24 3.28
CA SER A 97 -8.50 -1.99 2.16
C SER A 97 -9.03 -1.05 1.06
N ASP A 98 -9.80 -0.03 1.44
CA ASP A 98 -10.33 0.96 0.51
C ASP A 98 -9.21 1.81 -0.12
N ALA A 99 -8.17 2.15 0.66
CA ALA A 99 -6.98 2.84 0.15
C ALA A 99 -6.29 2.01 -0.94
N THR A 100 -6.09 0.72 -0.68
CA THR A 100 -5.47 -0.23 -1.61
C THR A 100 -6.31 -0.37 -2.88
N ALA A 101 -7.64 -0.55 -2.73
CA ALA A 101 -8.56 -0.68 -3.85
C ALA A 101 -8.61 0.59 -4.71
N ALA A 102 -8.55 1.77 -4.09
CA ALA A 102 -8.49 3.04 -4.79
C ALA A 102 -7.17 3.21 -5.56
N LEU A 103 -6.03 2.80 -5.01
CA LEU A 103 -4.76 2.80 -5.74
C LEU A 103 -4.75 1.83 -6.93
N PHE A 104 -5.34 0.65 -6.79
CA PHE A 104 -5.46 -0.30 -7.90
C PHE A 104 -6.30 0.28 -9.03
N ARG A 105 -7.40 0.95 -8.70
CA ARG A 105 -8.23 1.64 -9.70
C ARG A 105 -7.48 2.80 -10.34
N TYR A 106 -6.79 3.61 -9.55
CA TYR A 106 -5.97 4.72 -10.05
C TYR A 106 -4.90 4.22 -11.04
N GLU A 107 -4.12 3.20 -10.69
CA GLU A 107 -3.09 2.62 -11.55
C GLU A 107 -3.70 2.07 -12.86
N LYS A 108 -4.84 1.37 -12.75
CA LYS A 108 -5.54 0.78 -13.89
C LYS A 108 -6.11 1.84 -14.85
N LEU A 109 -6.71 2.90 -14.31
CA LEU A 109 -7.30 4.00 -15.09
C LEU A 109 -6.22 4.87 -15.72
N GLY A 110 -5.22 5.26 -14.93
CA GLY A 110 -4.11 6.09 -15.41
C GLY A 110 -3.41 5.44 -16.61
N THR A 111 -3.08 4.16 -16.52
CA THR A 111 -2.42 3.44 -17.61
C THR A 111 -3.28 3.28 -18.86
N ALA A 112 -4.61 3.16 -18.72
CA ALA A 112 -5.53 3.03 -19.85
C ALA A 112 -5.70 4.35 -20.62
N ASP A 113 -5.89 5.44 -19.89
CA ASP A 113 -6.41 6.69 -20.46
C ASP A 113 -5.30 7.72 -20.74
N PHE A 114 -4.13 7.59 -20.11
CA PHE A 114 -3.05 8.59 -20.18
C PHE A 114 -1.72 8.04 -20.74
N GLY A 115 -1.66 6.77 -21.12
CA GLY A 115 -0.64 6.22 -22.03
C GLY A 115 0.83 6.29 -21.57
N GLY A 116 1.12 6.55 -20.29
CA GLY A 116 2.49 6.63 -19.79
C GLY A 116 2.63 6.27 -18.30
N PRO A 117 3.86 6.00 -17.81
CA PRO A 117 4.13 5.57 -16.43
C PRO A 117 4.17 6.70 -15.40
N VAL A 118 3.97 7.95 -15.82
CA VAL A 118 3.98 9.15 -14.97
C VAL A 118 2.66 9.91 -15.15
N PHE A 119 1.87 9.93 -14.10
CA PHE A 119 0.64 10.68 -13.97
C PHE A 119 0.88 11.95 -13.20
N LYS A 120 0.47 13.08 -13.78
CA LYS A 120 0.51 14.39 -13.14
C LYS A 120 -0.90 14.95 -13.09
N SER A 121 -1.40 15.26 -11.89
CA SER A 121 -2.68 15.95 -11.72
C SER A 121 -2.45 17.45 -11.80
N GLY A 122 -3.17 18.13 -12.69
CA GLY A 122 -3.37 19.57 -12.59
C GLY A 122 -4.47 19.83 -11.56
N LEU A 123 -4.17 20.63 -10.53
CA LEU A 123 -5.14 21.10 -9.54
C LEU A 123 -5.32 22.60 -9.74
N THR A 124 -6.57 23.05 -9.86
CA THR A 124 -6.90 24.49 -9.88
C THR A 124 -7.50 24.88 -8.55
N TRP A 125 -6.93 25.91 -7.93
CA TRP A 125 -7.41 26.49 -6.67
C TRP A 125 -8.51 27.51 -6.91
N GLU A 126 -9.21 27.93 -5.85
CA GLU A 126 -10.28 28.95 -5.95
C GLU A 126 -9.79 30.31 -6.45
N ASP A 127 -8.52 30.64 -6.23
CA ASP A 127 -7.88 31.86 -6.73
C ASP A 127 -7.42 31.75 -8.20
N GLY A 128 -7.68 30.60 -8.85
CA GLY A 128 -7.30 30.32 -10.23
C GLY A 128 -5.85 29.90 -10.41
N SER A 129 -5.05 29.79 -9.34
CA SER A 129 -3.69 29.26 -9.44
C SER A 129 -3.71 27.75 -9.70
N GLU A 130 -2.67 27.26 -10.38
CA GLU A 130 -2.54 25.85 -10.76
C GLU A 130 -1.37 25.19 -10.01
N ALA A 131 -1.56 23.95 -9.57
CA ALA A 131 -0.52 23.10 -9.03
C ALA A 131 -0.44 21.79 -9.81
N VAL A 132 0.78 21.26 -9.97
CA VAL A 132 1.02 19.97 -10.61
C VAL A 132 1.56 19.00 -9.58
N VAL A 133 0.86 17.89 -9.36
CA VAL A 133 1.25 16.85 -8.41
C VAL A 133 1.67 15.60 -9.19
N ASP A 134 2.87 15.07 -8.95
CA ASP A 134 3.27 13.75 -9.44
C ASP A 134 2.58 12.67 -8.61
N THR A 135 1.50 12.12 -9.15
CA THR A 135 0.66 11.17 -8.43
C THR A 135 1.21 9.73 -8.56
N SER A 136 2.21 9.48 -9.41
CA SER A 136 2.75 8.12 -9.61
C SER A 136 3.79 7.76 -8.56
N ALA A 137 4.77 8.64 -8.36
CA ALA A 137 5.77 8.46 -7.30
C ALA A 137 5.10 8.45 -5.92
N SER A 138 4.20 9.43 -5.68
CA SER A 138 3.46 9.52 -4.42
C SER A 138 2.54 8.33 -4.17
N GLY A 139 1.95 7.74 -5.21
CA GLY A 139 1.09 6.56 -5.05
C GLY A 139 1.86 5.31 -4.63
N LYS A 140 3.03 5.09 -5.23
CA LYS A 140 3.95 4.01 -4.80
C LYS A 140 4.48 4.26 -3.40
N GLN A 141 4.87 5.49 -3.09
CA GLN A 141 5.31 5.87 -1.75
C GLN A 141 4.21 5.64 -0.71
N LEU A 142 2.95 5.96 -1.05
CA LEU A 142 1.80 5.69 -0.18
C LEU A 142 1.62 4.19 0.11
N LEU A 143 1.84 3.31 -0.88
CA LEU A 143 1.85 1.85 -0.64
C LEU A 143 3.01 1.45 0.27
N THR A 144 4.23 1.82 -0.10
CA THR A 144 5.46 1.35 0.53
C THR A 144 5.62 1.86 1.96
N GLU A 145 5.31 3.13 2.22
CA GLU A 145 5.63 3.78 3.50
C GLU A 145 4.46 3.86 4.46
N ILE A 146 3.21 3.70 3.98
CA ILE A 146 2.02 3.96 4.80
C ILE A 146 1.05 2.79 4.81
N ILE A 147 0.58 2.32 3.64
CA ILE A 147 -0.49 1.32 3.57
C ILE A 147 0.02 -0.05 4.00
N VAL A 148 1.03 -0.59 3.30
CA VAL A 148 1.54 -1.95 3.57
C VAL A 148 2.09 -2.07 5.00
N PRO A 149 2.90 -1.12 5.52
CA PRO A 149 3.38 -1.20 6.90
C PRO A 149 2.27 -1.30 7.95
N GLN A 150 1.19 -0.53 7.82
CA GLN A 150 0.07 -0.59 8.76
C GLN A 150 -0.73 -1.88 8.65
N VAL A 151 -0.79 -2.50 7.47
CA VAL A 151 -1.44 -3.81 7.33
C VAL A 151 -0.63 -4.88 8.03
N VAL A 152 0.70 -4.88 7.85
CA VAL A 152 1.60 -5.79 8.57
C VAL A 152 1.45 -5.62 10.08
N GLU A 153 1.32 -4.39 10.58
CA GLU A 153 1.02 -4.11 11.99
C GLU A 153 -0.27 -4.79 12.48
N LEU A 154 -1.34 -4.69 11.70
CA LEU A 154 -2.64 -5.26 12.04
C LEU A 154 -2.63 -6.80 11.96
N GLU A 155 -1.98 -7.37 10.96
CA GLU A 155 -1.83 -8.83 10.80
C GLU A 155 -1.08 -9.45 11.99
N ALA A 156 -0.03 -8.78 12.46
CA ALA A 156 0.71 -9.18 13.66
C ALA A 156 -0.17 -9.24 14.93
N ARG A 157 -1.25 -8.46 14.95
CA ARG A 157 -2.27 -8.43 16.02
C ARG A 157 -3.45 -9.35 15.74
N ALA A 158 -3.27 -10.34 14.86
CA ALA A 158 -4.27 -11.31 14.42
C ALA A 158 -5.50 -10.70 13.71
N GLN A 159 -5.36 -9.51 13.12
CA GLN A 159 -6.38 -8.90 12.26
C GLN A 159 -6.03 -9.18 10.80
N PHE A 160 -6.80 -10.05 10.15
CA PHE A 160 -6.50 -10.50 8.78
C PHE A 160 -7.44 -9.87 7.75
N HIS A 161 -6.88 -9.43 6.62
CA HIS A 161 -7.67 -9.01 5.47
C HIS A 161 -7.34 -9.86 4.23
N PRO A 162 -8.31 -10.59 3.66
CA PRO A 162 -8.07 -11.50 2.52
C PRO A 162 -7.49 -10.85 1.27
N PHE A 163 -7.61 -9.52 1.13
CA PHE A 163 -7.06 -8.77 0.00
C PHE A 163 -5.56 -8.46 0.13
N ILE A 164 -5.01 -8.56 1.34
CA ILE A 164 -3.66 -8.08 1.65
C ILE A 164 -2.78 -9.21 2.20
N SER A 165 -3.35 -10.19 2.91
CA SER A 165 -2.60 -11.29 3.49
C SER A 165 -2.22 -12.42 2.51
N GLY A 166 -2.66 -12.36 1.24
CA GLY A 166 -2.34 -13.36 0.20
C GLY A 166 -2.92 -14.77 0.40
N LYS A 167 -3.36 -15.12 1.62
CA LYS A 167 -3.83 -16.44 2.01
C LYS A 167 -4.93 -16.98 1.10
N GLY A 168 -4.64 -18.08 0.42
CA GLY A 168 -5.59 -18.82 -0.43
C GLY A 168 -5.70 -18.37 -1.90
N ARG A 169 -4.76 -17.59 -2.44
CA ARG A 169 -4.86 -17.02 -3.82
C ARG A 169 -3.89 -17.60 -4.87
N THR A 170 -3.30 -18.77 -4.66
CA THR A 170 -2.07 -19.19 -5.37
C THR A 170 -2.21 -19.87 -6.73
N GLN A 171 -3.40 -20.07 -7.33
CA GLN A 171 -3.49 -20.92 -8.54
C GLN A 171 -4.15 -20.33 -9.79
N ASP A 172 -4.90 -19.22 -9.74
CA ASP A 172 -5.59 -18.66 -10.93
C ASP A 172 -5.59 -17.12 -11.03
N ALA A 173 -4.65 -16.46 -10.37
CA ALA A 173 -4.72 -15.01 -10.17
C ALA A 173 -3.94 -14.21 -11.23
N THR A 174 -4.61 -13.24 -11.86
CA THR A 174 -3.96 -12.20 -12.68
C THR A 174 -3.17 -11.23 -11.80
N CYS A 175 -2.02 -10.73 -12.30
CA CYS A 175 -1.32 -9.61 -11.66
C CYS A 175 -2.31 -8.46 -11.36
N PRO A 176 -2.38 -7.95 -10.12
CA PRO A 176 -3.32 -6.89 -9.77
C PRO A 176 -2.90 -5.52 -10.34
N TYR A 177 -1.64 -5.39 -10.76
CA TYR A 177 -1.07 -4.17 -11.33
C TYR A 177 -0.82 -4.34 -12.82
N ARG A 178 -0.98 -3.26 -13.58
CA ARG A 178 -0.58 -3.23 -14.99
C ARG A 178 0.88 -2.87 -15.18
N THR A 179 1.46 -2.13 -14.24
CA THR A 179 2.84 -1.68 -14.27
C THR A 179 3.68 -2.39 -13.20
N PRO A 180 4.84 -2.98 -13.56
CA PRO A 180 5.65 -3.80 -12.65
C PRO A 180 6.04 -3.07 -11.36
N GLY A 181 6.43 -1.80 -11.49
CA GLY A 181 6.90 -1.00 -10.37
C GLY A 181 5.86 -0.69 -9.29
N TRP A 182 4.59 -1.10 -9.42
CA TRP A 182 3.60 -1.06 -8.34
C TRP A 182 3.57 -2.35 -7.53
N ALA A 183 3.73 -3.51 -8.19
CA ALA A 183 3.92 -4.78 -7.49
C ALA A 183 5.19 -4.76 -6.64
N GLU A 184 6.26 -4.19 -7.17
CA GLU A 184 7.52 -3.97 -6.46
C GLU A 184 7.34 -3.01 -5.27
N ALA A 185 6.53 -1.96 -5.42
CA ALA A 185 6.27 -0.99 -4.35
C ALA A 185 5.44 -1.60 -3.20
N GLU A 186 4.44 -2.44 -3.52
CA GLU A 186 3.71 -3.22 -2.51
C GLU A 186 4.67 -4.17 -1.77
N ALA A 187 5.47 -4.94 -2.52
CA ALA A 187 6.46 -5.84 -1.96
C ALA A 187 7.47 -5.11 -1.05
N ALA A 188 7.96 -3.94 -1.47
CA ALA A 188 8.91 -3.14 -0.70
C ALA A 188 8.35 -2.59 0.61
N GLY A 189 7.03 -2.49 0.76
CA GLY A 189 6.41 -2.00 2.01
C GLY A 189 6.36 -3.05 3.13
N TYR A 190 6.57 -4.33 2.83
CA TYR A 190 6.48 -5.40 3.82
C TYR A 190 7.65 -5.39 4.80
N ALA A 191 8.88 -5.15 4.34
CA ALA A 191 10.06 -5.09 5.22
C ALA A 191 9.99 -3.95 6.24
N PRO A 192 9.68 -2.68 5.87
CA PRO A 192 9.44 -1.60 6.85
C PRO A 192 8.28 -1.89 7.81
N GLY A 193 7.21 -2.53 7.30
CA GLY A 193 6.10 -2.98 8.13
C GLY A 193 6.54 -3.97 9.20
N PHE A 194 7.40 -4.92 8.81
CA PHE A 194 8.02 -5.86 9.71
C PHE A 194 8.86 -5.11 10.75
N GLU A 195 9.83 -4.29 10.35
CA GLU A 195 10.67 -3.49 11.27
C GLU A 195 9.85 -2.72 12.33
N THR A 196 8.69 -2.18 11.94
CA THR A 196 7.79 -1.45 12.85
C THR A 196 7.22 -2.34 13.96
N ILE A 197 6.96 -3.62 13.71
CA ILE A 197 6.44 -4.58 14.69
C ILE A 197 7.50 -5.40 15.40
N ALA A 198 8.77 -5.31 14.98
CA ALA A 198 9.89 -5.99 15.64
C ALA A 198 9.92 -5.82 17.17
N PRO A 199 9.75 -4.60 17.72
CA PRO A 199 9.80 -4.39 19.17
C PRO A 199 8.74 -5.18 19.91
N TYR A 200 7.53 -5.30 19.34
CA TYR A 200 6.45 -6.06 19.93
C TYR A 200 6.81 -7.55 20.06
N PHE A 201 7.45 -8.13 19.04
CA PHE A 201 7.87 -9.53 19.08
C PHE A 201 9.03 -9.76 20.04
N MET A 202 10.02 -8.86 20.06
CA MET A 202 11.16 -8.91 20.98
C MET A 202 10.71 -8.83 22.44
N GLU A 203 9.82 -7.89 22.78
CA GLU A 203 9.29 -7.73 24.14
C GLU A 203 8.53 -8.98 24.61
N ASN A 204 7.79 -9.63 23.71
CA ASN A 204 6.97 -10.80 24.03
C ASN A 204 7.70 -12.13 23.83
N ARG A 205 8.97 -12.13 23.41
CA ARG A 205 9.73 -13.32 22.98
C ARG A 205 8.93 -14.22 22.02
N ALA A 206 8.10 -13.59 21.19
CA ALA A 206 7.33 -14.29 20.18
C ALA A 206 8.14 -14.26 18.89
N SER A 207 8.32 -15.41 18.25
CA SER A 207 8.92 -15.44 16.92
C SER A 207 8.07 -14.61 15.98
N PRO A 208 8.65 -13.60 15.31
CA PRO A 208 7.92 -12.83 14.33
C PRO A 208 7.55 -13.79 13.19
N ASN A 209 6.27 -13.84 12.83
CA ASN A 209 5.81 -14.74 11.78
C ASN A 209 5.53 -13.93 10.50
N PRO A 210 6.49 -13.84 9.55
CA PRO A 210 6.29 -13.10 8.30
C PRO A 210 5.39 -13.83 7.29
N MET A 211 4.81 -14.99 7.61
CA MET A 211 4.14 -15.84 6.63
C MET A 211 3.02 -15.14 5.86
N GLY A 212 2.26 -14.22 6.46
CA GLY A 212 1.24 -13.45 5.72
C GLY A 212 1.85 -12.54 4.64
N ALA A 213 2.93 -11.84 4.99
CA ALA A 213 3.71 -11.03 4.05
C ALA A 213 4.33 -11.89 2.94
N VAL A 214 4.93 -13.02 3.32
CA VAL A 214 5.57 -13.97 2.39
C VAL A 214 4.54 -14.56 1.43
N GLU A 215 3.41 -15.06 1.91
CA GLU A 215 2.32 -15.60 1.06
C GLU A 215 1.87 -14.58 0.01
N ARG A 216 1.73 -13.32 0.40
CA ARG A 216 1.34 -12.25 -0.52
C ARG A 216 2.42 -11.92 -1.54
N MET A 217 3.68 -11.85 -1.13
CA MET A 217 4.78 -11.52 -2.01
C MET A 217 5.12 -12.68 -2.96
N GLU A 218 5.04 -13.94 -2.52
CA GLU A 218 5.16 -15.13 -3.38
C GLU A 218 4.06 -15.16 -4.45
N TRP A 219 2.85 -14.81 -4.05
CA TRP A 219 1.74 -14.62 -4.97
C TRP A 219 2.02 -13.50 -5.98
N LEU A 220 2.54 -12.35 -5.55
CA LEU A 220 2.92 -11.25 -6.45
C LEU A 220 4.01 -11.69 -7.43
N ALA A 221 5.04 -12.39 -6.97
CA ALA A 221 6.12 -12.89 -7.81
C ALA A 221 5.60 -13.84 -8.90
N THR A 222 4.63 -14.68 -8.55
CA THR A 222 4.00 -15.63 -9.48
C THR A 222 3.03 -14.93 -10.45
N ALA A 223 2.16 -14.06 -9.93
CA ALA A 223 1.10 -13.42 -10.70
C ALA A 223 1.62 -12.30 -11.61
N CYS A 224 2.76 -11.67 -11.27
CA CYS A 224 3.36 -10.53 -11.97
C CYS A 224 4.77 -10.85 -12.52
N PRO A 225 4.90 -11.61 -13.62
CA PRO A 225 6.20 -12.03 -14.17
C PRO A 225 7.18 -10.89 -14.47
N ASP A 226 6.66 -9.74 -14.90
CA ASP A 226 7.48 -8.58 -15.22
C ASP A 226 8.11 -7.96 -13.95
N ALA A 227 7.45 -8.09 -12.80
CA ALA A 227 7.90 -7.62 -11.48
C ALA A 227 8.64 -8.71 -10.66
N GLU A 228 8.70 -9.95 -11.16
CA GLU A 228 9.20 -11.11 -10.40
C GLU A 228 10.60 -10.86 -9.82
N GLU A 229 11.47 -10.19 -10.56
CA GLU A 229 12.84 -9.86 -10.11
C GLU A 229 12.82 -8.96 -8.87
N GLY A 230 12.15 -7.81 -8.95
CA GLY A 230 12.08 -6.88 -7.84
C GLY A 230 11.30 -7.44 -6.65
N VAL A 231 10.23 -8.19 -6.88
CA VAL A 231 9.49 -8.86 -5.80
C VAL A 231 10.34 -9.95 -5.11
N SER A 232 11.10 -10.73 -5.88
CA SER A 232 12.03 -11.74 -5.33
C SER A 232 13.13 -11.09 -4.49
N PHE A 233 13.64 -9.93 -4.91
CA PHE A 233 14.59 -9.16 -4.10
C PHE A 233 13.98 -8.75 -2.76
N GLN A 234 12.76 -8.18 -2.77
CA GLN A 234 12.08 -7.76 -1.55
C GLN A 234 11.75 -8.95 -0.61
N LEU A 235 11.39 -10.11 -1.16
CA LEU A 235 11.22 -11.35 -0.40
C LEU A 235 12.53 -11.75 0.31
N GLY A 236 13.64 -11.73 -0.42
CA GLY A 236 14.96 -12.00 0.13
C GLY A 236 15.36 -11.02 1.24
N PHE A 237 15.04 -9.73 1.04
CA PHE A 237 15.29 -8.69 2.03
C PHE A 237 14.45 -8.86 3.29
N LEU A 238 13.15 -9.17 3.17
CA LEU A 238 12.29 -9.49 4.32
C LEU A 238 12.83 -10.66 5.14
N TRP A 239 13.28 -11.73 4.48
CA TRP A 239 13.87 -12.88 5.18
C TRP A 239 15.23 -12.56 5.81
N THR A 240 15.99 -11.63 5.24
CA THR A 240 17.22 -11.11 5.86
C THR A 240 16.89 -10.38 7.17
N GLN A 241 15.84 -9.54 7.18
CA GLN A 241 15.37 -8.88 8.41
C GLN A 241 14.86 -9.90 9.45
N ALA A 242 14.15 -10.93 9.01
CA ALA A 242 13.70 -11.99 9.91
C ALA A 242 14.87 -12.76 10.54
N ALA A 243 15.93 -13.06 9.77
CA ALA A 243 17.11 -13.75 10.27
C ALA A 243 17.82 -12.94 11.37
N ASP A 244 18.06 -11.63 11.13
CA ASP A 244 18.62 -10.70 12.11
C ASP A 244 17.81 -10.71 13.42
N TRP A 245 16.47 -10.73 13.34
CA TRP A 245 15.67 -10.77 14.56
C TRP A 245 15.72 -12.11 15.28
N TYR A 246 15.77 -13.23 14.54
CA TYR A 246 15.89 -14.55 15.16
C TYR A 246 17.18 -14.67 15.99
N GLU A 247 18.26 -13.98 15.62
CA GLU A 247 19.51 -13.96 16.42
C GLU A 247 19.29 -13.40 17.83
N HIS A 248 18.28 -12.55 18.00
CA HIS A 248 17.99 -11.88 19.27
C HIS A 248 17.03 -12.67 20.17
N ILE A 249 16.38 -13.72 19.67
CA ILE A 249 15.28 -14.41 20.38
C ILE A 249 15.37 -15.94 20.41
N ASP A 250 16.18 -16.58 19.55
CA ASP A 250 16.19 -18.04 19.36
C ASP A 250 17.60 -18.67 19.46
N ASP A 251 17.69 -20.00 19.55
CA ASP A 251 18.92 -20.79 19.74
C ASP A 251 19.70 -21.08 18.43
N GLY A 252 19.37 -20.38 17.35
CA GLY A 252 20.06 -20.40 16.06
C GLY A 252 19.39 -21.24 14.96
N GLU A 253 18.40 -22.08 15.28
CA GLU A 253 17.64 -22.80 14.23
C GLU A 253 16.80 -21.86 13.37
N GLY A 254 16.04 -20.94 13.99
CA GLY A 254 15.26 -19.93 13.26
C GLY A 254 16.11 -19.00 12.39
N VAL A 255 17.33 -18.66 12.86
CA VAL A 255 18.31 -17.87 12.10
C VAL A 255 18.71 -18.57 10.81
N ARG A 256 19.10 -19.86 10.90
CA ARG A 256 19.51 -20.65 9.74
C ARG A 256 18.36 -20.88 8.76
N GLU A 257 17.14 -21.12 9.25
CA GLU A 257 15.98 -21.25 8.37
C GLU A 257 15.72 -19.94 7.61
N ALA A 258 15.64 -18.80 8.32
CA ALA A 258 15.41 -17.51 7.71
C ALA A 258 16.52 -17.13 6.71
N ALA A 259 17.78 -17.35 7.05
CA ALA A 259 18.92 -17.14 6.14
C ALA A 259 18.82 -18.05 4.90
N GLY A 260 18.44 -19.32 5.05
CA GLY A 260 18.20 -20.22 3.92
C GLY A 260 17.10 -19.75 2.98
N ARG A 261 16.00 -19.21 3.53
CA ARG A 261 14.92 -18.59 2.74
C ARG A 261 15.39 -17.33 2.02
N ALA A 262 16.13 -16.46 2.70
CA ALA A 262 16.71 -15.25 2.10
C ALA A 262 17.61 -15.61 0.91
N ILE A 263 18.51 -16.58 1.07
CA ILE A 263 19.41 -17.07 0.01
C ILE A 263 18.62 -17.54 -1.21
N THR A 264 17.52 -18.29 -1.00
CA THR A 264 16.69 -18.81 -2.09
C THR A 264 16.13 -17.67 -2.96
N TRP A 265 15.51 -16.67 -2.32
CA TRP A 265 14.88 -15.55 -3.03
C TRP A 265 15.89 -14.58 -3.65
N LEU A 266 16.99 -14.29 -2.95
CA LEU A 266 18.05 -13.45 -3.50
C LEU A 266 18.76 -14.12 -4.68
N THR A 267 18.94 -15.45 -4.66
CA THR A 267 19.49 -16.19 -5.80
C THR A 267 18.56 -16.08 -7.00
N ARG A 268 17.25 -16.24 -6.80
CA ARG A 268 16.25 -16.06 -7.86
C ARG A 268 16.29 -14.65 -8.46
N SER A 269 16.34 -13.60 -7.63
CA SER A 269 16.50 -12.22 -8.09
C SER A 269 17.79 -12.06 -8.92
N ARG A 270 18.93 -12.55 -8.42
CA ARG A 270 20.22 -12.47 -9.14
C ARG A 270 20.14 -13.11 -10.52
N GLU A 271 19.63 -14.34 -10.61
CA GLU A 271 19.47 -15.06 -11.88
C GLU A 271 18.61 -14.28 -12.88
N LEU A 272 17.53 -13.65 -12.41
CA LEU A 272 16.65 -12.82 -13.24
C LEU A 272 17.35 -11.55 -13.72
N VAL A 273 18.13 -10.88 -12.87
CA VAL A 273 18.94 -9.71 -13.25
C VAL A 273 19.98 -10.09 -14.30
N GLU A 274 20.69 -11.20 -14.12
CA GLU A 274 21.70 -11.69 -15.08
C GLU A 274 21.06 -12.03 -16.43
N ALA A 275 19.95 -12.78 -16.43
CA ALA A 275 19.25 -13.17 -17.64
C ALA A 275 18.71 -11.98 -18.45
N ARG A 276 18.34 -10.88 -17.76
CA ARG A 276 17.84 -9.65 -18.37
C ARG A 276 18.94 -8.64 -18.74
N GLY A 277 20.20 -8.92 -18.40
CA GLY A 277 21.30 -7.97 -18.61
C GLY A 277 21.16 -6.70 -17.76
N GLY A 278 20.64 -6.84 -16.53
CA GLY A 278 20.42 -5.72 -15.61
C GLY A 278 21.70 -5.03 -15.14
N PRO A 279 21.58 -3.87 -14.45
CA PRO A 279 22.73 -3.04 -14.10
C PRO A 279 23.62 -3.72 -13.05
N ALA A 280 24.94 -3.48 -13.13
CA ALA A 280 25.91 -4.01 -12.17
C ALA A 280 25.62 -3.62 -10.71
N SER A 281 24.95 -2.48 -10.48
CA SER A 281 24.53 -2.05 -9.15
C SER A 281 23.46 -2.95 -8.51
N ALA A 282 22.52 -3.48 -9.30
CA ALA A 282 21.52 -4.42 -8.81
C ALA A 282 22.19 -5.74 -8.40
N LEU A 283 23.11 -6.25 -9.24
CA LEU A 283 23.91 -7.45 -8.92
C LEU A 283 24.76 -7.26 -7.67
N ALA A 284 25.41 -6.10 -7.50
CA ALA A 284 26.25 -5.83 -6.34
C ALA A 284 25.46 -5.83 -5.03
N GLY A 285 24.27 -5.22 -5.01
CA GLY A 285 23.39 -5.21 -3.84
C GLY A 285 22.93 -6.63 -3.45
N THR A 286 22.43 -7.40 -4.42
CA THR A 286 21.98 -8.78 -4.20
C THR A 286 23.13 -9.70 -3.77
N ASN A 287 24.31 -9.57 -4.39
CA ASN A 287 25.48 -10.39 -4.04
C ASN A 287 25.99 -10.12 -2.61
N ARG A 288 25.91 -8.87 -2.14
CA ARG A 288 26.27 -8.54 -0.76
C ARG A 288 25.34 -9.26 0.23
N LEU A 289 24.02 -9.08 0.08
CA LEU A 289 23.05 -9.73 0.95
C LEU A 289 23.17 -11.27 0.91
N LEU A 290 23.45 -11.85 -0.27
CA LEU A 290 23.70 -13.28 -0.40
C LEU A 290 24.90 -13.74 0.43
N ALA A 291 26.02 -13.00 0.38
CA ALA A 291 27.22 -13.34 1.15
C ALA A 291 26.96 -13.25 2.65
N ASP A 292 26.28 -12.18 3.09
CA ASP A 292 25.93 -11.97 4.50
C ASP A 292 25.04 -13.12 5.03
N MET A 293 24.02 -13.54 4.27
CA MET A 293 23.13 -14.65 4.66
C MET A 293 23.80 -16.03 4.57
N GLN A 294 24.75 -16.22 3.66
CA GLN A 294 25.53 -17.46 3.60
C GLN A 294 26.42 -17.63 4.83
N ALA A 295 27.09 -16.56 5.25
CA ALA A 295 27.87 -16.57 6.49
C ALA A 295 26.98 -16.90 7.68
N LEU A 296 25.86 -16.19 7.82
CA LEU A 296 24.92 -16.36 8.92
C LEU A 296 24.32 -17.79 9.01
N ARG A 297 24.06 -18.44 7.87
CA ARG A 297 23.53 -19.81 7.84
C ARG A 297 24.57 -20.86 8.29
N ASP A 298 25.85 -20.60 8.01
CA ASP A 298 26.94 -21.57 8.17
C ASP A 298 27.59 -21.50 9.58
N GLU A 299 27.19 -20.53 10.41
CA GLU A 299 27.52 -20.40 11.85
C GLU A 299 26.69 -21.35 12.75
#